data_AF-A0A2V6LLR7-F1
#
_entry.id   AF-A0A2V6LLR7-F1
#
_cell.length_a   1.000
_cell.length_b   1.000
_cell.length_c   1.000
_cell.angle_alpha   90.00
_cell.angle_beta   90.00
_cell.angle_gamma   90.00
#
_symmetry.space_group_name_H-M   'P 1'
#
loop_
_entity.id
_entity.type
_entity.pdbx_description
1 polymer ?
#
loop_
_entity_poly.entity_id
_entity_poly.type
_entity_poly.pdbx_seq_one_letter_code
_entity_poly.pdbx_strand_id
1 'polypeptide(L)'
;MDDPATISDKQLLSPNIGLICDAGAVQVSFRNNFNLQDGFDGGVLEVSYDDGLTFQDVLAAGGTFVLGGYNGTINSCCGNPLADRQAWTGNSGGFIDTTVSLPGGCLLQFMLRWRMGSDSGVSGEGWRIDNVDITQALTLYRAGPRRRASVRRRCDERRFVMTYSFLRKFLAAGFVPNRG
;
A
#
# COMPACT_ATOMS: atom_id res chain seq x y z
N MET A 1 -5.84 12.36 6.03
CA MET A 1 -6.90 11.85 6.93
C MET A 1 -6.65 12.46 8.28
N ASP A 2 -7.61 13.21 8.81
CA ASP A 2 -7.60 13.70 10.19
C ASP A 2 -7.85 12.55 11.17
N ASP A 3 -7.43 12.72 12.43
CA ASP A 3 -7.55 11.73 13.49
C ASP A 3 -8.46 12.24 14.63
N PRO A 4 -9.75 11.88 14.61
CA PRO A 4 -10.73 12.44 15.52
C PRO A 4 -10.87 11.60 16.80
N ALA A 5 -11.31 12.23 17.89
CA ALA A 5 -11.66 11.54 19.14
C ALA A 5 -13.02 10.81 19.07
N THR A 6 -13.23 10.03 18.02
CA THR A 6 -14.43 9.22 17.79
C THR A 6 -14.12 8.13 16.78
N ILE A 7 -14.87 7.01 16.86
CA ILE A 7 -14.65 5.87 15.99
C ILE A 7 -14.84 6.31 14.54
N SER A 8 -13.82 6.11 13.71
CA SER A 8 -13.88 6.42 12.29
C SER A 8 -13.08 5.41 11.45
N ASP A 9 -13.48 5.27 10.18
CA ASP A 9 -12.82 4.43 9.18
C ASP A 9 -12.65 5.25 7.90
N LYS A 10 -11.42 5.70 7.64
CA LYS A 10 -11.09 6.60 6.54
C LYS A 10 -10.25 5.87 5.52
N GLN A 11 -10.58 6.05 4.25
CA GLN A 11 -9.97 5.29 3.16
C GLN A 11 -9.49 6.23 2.04
N LEU A 12 -8.30 5.96 1.52
CA LEU A 12 -7.75 6.56 0.31
C LEU A 12 -7.42 5.43 -0.65
N LEU A 13 -8.05 5.43 -1.81
CA LEU A 13 -7.88 4.42 -2.83
C LEU A 13 -7.00 4.94 -3.96
N SER A 14 -6.13 4.09 -4.49
CA SER A 14 -5.51 4.33 -5.79
C SER A 14 -6.52 4.09 -6.91
N PRO A 15 -6.27 4.63 -8.12
CA PRO A 15 -6.83 4.06 -9.34
C PRO A 15 -6.42 2.58 -9.49
N ASN A 16 -7.05 1.89 -10.44
CA ASN A 16 -6.61 0.56 -10.81
C ASN A 16 -5.25 0.63 -11.53
N ILE A 17 -4.30 -0.18 -11.09
CA ILE A 17 -2.93 -0.23 -11.60
C ILE A 17 -2.75 -1.54 -12.37
N GLY A 18 -2.44 -1.42 -13.66
CA GLY A 18 -2.12 -2.58 -14.49
C GLY A 18 -0.78 -3.20 -14.09
N LEU A 19 -0.73 -4.53 -14.08
CA LEU A 19 0.48 -5.30 -13.87
C LEU A 19 0.85 -6.05 -15.14
N ILE A 20 2.16 -6.28 -15.29
CA ILE A 20 2.68 -7.12 -16.35
C ILE A 20 2.73 -8.56 -15.82
N CYS A 21 1.97 -9.45 -16.45
CA CYS A 21 2.04 -10.88 -16.17
C CYS A 21 3.46 -11.43 -16.37
N ASP A 22 3.83 -12.44 -15.58
CA ASP A 22 5.16 -13.07 -15.57
C ASP A 22 6.34 -12.13 -15.25
N ALA A 23 6.06 -10.91 -14.79
CA ALA A 23 7.07 -10.03 -14.21
C ALA A 23 7.35 -10.40 -12.73
N GLY A 24 8.46 -9.90 -12.20
CA GLY A 24 8.88 -10.08 -10.82
C GLY A 24 8.00 -9.33 -9.82
N ALA A 25 8.48 -9.25 -8.58
CA ALA A 25 7.81 -8.56 -7.48
C ALA A 25 7.47 -7.10 -7.82
N VAL A 26 6.37 -6.63 -7.24
CA VAL A 26 5.92 -5.25 -7.32
C VAL A 26 6.42 -4.53 -6.08
N GLN A 27 7.15 -3.44 -6.24
CA GLN A 27 7.51 -2.55 -5.14
C GLN A 27 6.61 -1.33 -5.14
N VAL A 28 5.96 -1.10 -4.00
CA VAL A 28 5.19 0.12 -3.72
C VAL A 28 6.01 0.93 -2.73
N SER A 29 6.36 2.16 -3.12
CA SER A 29 7.05 3.12 -2.27
C SER A 29 6.23 4.37 -2.09
N PHE A 30 6.24 4.94 -0.90
CA PHE A 30 5.58 6.21 -0.61
C PHE A 30 6.18 6.85 0.62
N ARG A 31 5.87 8.12 0.83
CA ARG A 31 6.15 8.82 2.09
C ARG A 31 4.90 8.88 2.93
N ASN A 32 5.02 8.58 4.22
CA ASN A 32 3.95 8.80 5.17
C ASN A 32 4.40 9.60 6.39
N ASN A 33 3.50 10.46 6.87
CA ASN A 33 3.64 11.20 8.12
C ASN A 33 2.38 10.96 8.94
N PHE A 34 2.52 10.29 10.08
CA PHE A 34 1.45 10.00 11.02
C PHE A 34 1.74 10.61 12.39
N ASN A 35 0.70 11.18 12.99
CA ASN A 35 0.63 11.63 14.37
C ASN A 35 -0.76 11.29 14.90
N LEU A 36 -0.86 10.10 15.49
CA LEU A 36 -2.06 9.36 15.89
C LEU A 36 -2.00 9.03 17.39
N GLN A 37 -3.13 8.62 17.99
CA GLN A 37 -3.10 8.05 19.34
C GLN A 37 -2.29 6.74 19.35
N ASP A 38 -1.16 6.73 20.07
CA ASP A 38 -0.22 5.62 20.10
C ASP A 38 -0.85 4.32 20.64
N GLY A 39 -0.87 3.28 19.82
CA GLY A 39 -1.43 1.96 20.11
C GLY A 39 -2.95 1.86 20.00
N PHE A 40 -3.68 2.96 19.78
CA PHE A 40 -5.15 2.96 19.71
C PHE A 40 -5.66 3.35 18.33
N ASP A 41 -4.97 4.27 17.65
CA ASP A 41 -5.29 4.71 16.30
C ASP A 41 -4.21 4.27 15.32
N GLY A 42 -4.59 3.97 14.09
CA GLY A 42 -3.68 3.32 13.17
C GLY A 42 -3.97 3.53 11.70
N GLY A 43 -2.90 3.47 10.91
CA GLY A 43 -2.95 3.36 9.46
C GLY A 43 -2.44 2.01 8.97
N VAL A 44 -3.10 1.43 7.98
CA VAL A 44 -2.70 0.20 7.28
C VAL A 44 -2.66 0.42 5.78
N LEU A 45 -1.84 -0.36 5.09
CA LEU A 45 -1.86 -0.50 3.64
C LEU A 45 -2.47 -1.84 3.28
N GLU A 46 -3.42 -1.79 2.35
CA GLU A 46 -4.15 -2.95 1.86
C GLU A 46 -4.09 -3.00 0.34
N VAL A 47 -4.27 -4.21 -0.20
CA VAL A 47 -4.29 -4.49 -1.63
C VAL A 47 -5.56 -5.25 -2.01
N SER A 48 -6.11 -4.91 -3.16
CA SER A 48 -7.18 -5.63 -3.85
C SER A 48 -6.67 -6.16 -5.19
N TYR A 49 -7.06 -7.39 -5.51
CA TYR A 49 -6.77 -8.05 -6.79
C TYR A 49 -8.06 -8.34 -7.60
N ASP A 50 -9.19 -7.83 -7.14
CA ASP A 50 -10.54 -8.12 -7.64
C ASP A 50 -11.33 -6.82 -7.90
N ASP A 51 -10.66 -5.81 -8.44
CA ASP A 51 -11.24 -4.51 -8.82
C ASP A 51 -11.90 -3.76 -7.64
N GLY A 52 -11.31 -3.89 -6.45
CA GLY A 52 -11.75 -3.20 -5.24
C GLY A 52 -12.92 -3.88 -4.51
N LEU A 53 -13.32 -5.09 -4.89
CA LEU A 53 -14.38 -5.83 -4.19
C LEU A 53 -13.93 -6.30 -2.81
N THR A 54 -12.70 -6.81 -2.70
CA THR A 54 -12.09 -7.20 -1.43
C THR A 54 -10.71 -6.60 -1.28
N PHE A 55 -10.37 -6.26 -0.04
CA PHE A 55 -9.07 -5.71 0.33
C PHE A 55 -8.50 -6.54 1.48
N GLN A 56 -7.22 -6.87 1.35
CA GLN A 56 -6.47 -7.61 2.36
C GLN A 56 -5.22 -6.82 2.74
N ASP A 57 -4.78 -6.97 4.00
CA ASP A 57 -3.53 -6.38 4.46
C ASP A 57 -2.36 -6.83 3.58
N VAL A 58 -1.42 -5.92 3.30
CA VAL A 58 -0.26 -6.24 2.46
C VAL A 58 0.57 -7.41 3.00
N LEU A 59 0.65 -7.59 4.32
CA LEU A 59 1.35 -8.74 4.92
C LEU A 59 0.57 -10.04 4.70
N ALA A 60 -0.76 -10.01 4.85
CA ALA A 60 -1.63 -11.15 4.56
C ALA A 60 -1.63 -11.52 3.06
N ALA A 61 -1.35 -10.55 2.19
CA ALA A 61 -1.12 -10.77 0.76
C ALA A 61 0.25 -11.36 0.41
N GLY A 62 1.05 -11.76 1.39
CA GLY A 62 2.40 -12.26 1.19
C GLY A 62 3.42 -11.16 0.90
N GLY A 63 3.05 -9.90 1.11
CA GLY A 63 3.94 -8.77 1.03
C GLY A 63 4.90 -8.70 2.21
N THR A 64 6.01 -7.98 2.01
CA THR A 64 7.02 -7.75 3.04
C THR A 64 7.48 -6.30 3.00
N PHE A 65 7.61 -5.67 4.17
CA PHE A 65 8.20 -4.34 4.26
C PHE A 65 9.71 -4.43 4.06
N VAL A 66 10.21 -3.63 3.11
CA VAL A 66 11.64 -3.40 2.90
C VAL A 66 12.12 -2.28 3.80
N LEU A 67 11.28 -1.25 4.01
CA LEU A 67 11.56 -0.07 4.83
C LEU A 67 10.26 0.49 5.39
N GLY A 68 10.31 1.10 6.58
CA GLY A 68 9.19 1.88 7.13
C GLY A 68 7.95 1.06 7.45
N GLY A 69 8.10 -0.23 7.80
CA GLY A 69 6.96 -1.10 8.11
C GLY A 69 6.17 -0.68 9.35
N TYR A 70 5.08 -1.41 9.60
CA TYR A 70 4.25 -1.23 10.79
C TYR A 70 5.09 -1.24 12.08
N ASN A 71 4.76 -0.34 13.00
CA ASN A 71 5.52 -0.11 14.24
C ASN A 71 4.77 -0.57 15.51
N GLY A 72 3.51 -0.96 15.40
CA GLY A 72 2.72 -1.42 16.54
C GLY A 72 1.51 -2.27 16.12
N THR A 73 0.80 -2.75 17.13
CA THR A 73 -0.49 -3.44 16.99
C THR A 73 -1.56 -2.59 17.63
N ILE A 74 -2.69 -2.42 16.96
CA ILE A 74 -3.81 -1.62 17.46
C ILE A 74 -4.55 -2.39 18.55
N ASN A 75 -4.82 -1.71 19.66
CA ASN A 75 -5.56 -2.25 20.80
C ASN A 75 -6.96 -2.70 20.37
N SER A 76 -7.46 -3.78 20.97
CA SER A 76 -8.79 -4.32 20.70
C SER A 76 -9.91 -3.75 21.54
N CYS A 77 -9.60 -3.01 22.60
CA CYS A 77 -10.60 -2.20 23.29
C CYS A 77 -11.03 -1.03 22.39
N CYS A 78 -12.05 -0.30 22.81
CA CYS A 78 -12.18 1.11 22.42
C CYS A 78 -12.67 1.38 20.97
N GLY A 79 -12.93 0.32 20.18
CA GLY A 79 -13.81 0.35 19.01
C GLY A 79 -13.12 0.69 17.68
N ASN A 80 -11.79 0.71 17.64
CA ASN A 80 -11.06 0.96 16.40
C ASN A 80 -11.35 -0.16 15.37
N PRO A 81 -11.73 0.17 14.11
CA PRO A 81 -12.02 -0.82 13.08
C PRO A 81 -10.79 -1.61 12.57
N LEU A 82 -9.60 -1.27 13.06
CA LEU A 82 -8.32 -1.95 12.81
C LEU A 82 -7.79 -2.71 14.04
N ALA A 83 -8.62 -2.90 15.08
CA ALA A 83 -8.27 -3.69 16.28
C ALA A 83 -7.53 -5.00 15.95
N ASP A 84 -6.52 -5.31 16.76
CA ASP A 84 -5.64 -6.49 16.67
C ASP A 84 -4.75 -6.57 15.41
N ARG A 85 -4.78 -5.55 14.53
CA ARG A 85 -3.92 -5.51 13.35
C ARG A 85 -2.59 -4.81 13.64
N GLN A 86 -1.54 -5.27 12.98
CA GLN A 86 -0.32 -4.47 12.85
C GLN A 86 -0.61 -3.22 12.01
N ALA A 87 -0.09 -2.07 12.43
CA ALA A 87 -0.34 -0.78 11.81
C ALA A 87 0.82 0.20 12.03
N TRP A 88 0.76 1.33 11.34
CA TRP A 88 1.46 2.55 11.76
C TRP A 88 0.63 3.26 12.83
N THR A 89 1.19 3.48 14.00
CA THR A 89 0.55 4.15 15.13
C THR A 89 1.52 5.12 15.84
N GLY A 90 1.00 6.03 16.66
CA GLY A 90 1.79 7.02 17.38
C GLY A 90 2.27 8.17 16.50
N ASN A 91 3.50 8.64 16.72
CA ASN A 91 4.08 9.77 15.98
C ASN A 91 5.37 9.40 15.24
N SER A 92 5.37 9.62 13.93
CA SER A 92 6.50 9.37 13.03
C SER A 92 7.63 10.42 13.09
N GLY A 93 7.39 11.59 13.69
CA GLY A 93 8.34 12.71 13.75
C GLY A 93 8.49 13.48 12.44
N GLY A 94 7.62 13.22 11.45
CA GLY A 94 7.67 13.83 10.12
C GLY A 94 7.41 12.81 9.02
N PHE A 95 7.71 13.17 7.77
CA PHE A 95 7.62 12.21 6.67
C PHE A 95 8.75 11.18 6.76
N ILE A 96 8.38 9.91 6.75
CA ILE A 96 9.28 8.77 6.59
C ILE A 96 9.04 8.08 5.26
N ASP A 97 10.05 7.40 4.74
CA ASP A 97 9.92 6.55 3.55
C ASP A 97 9.42 5.15 3.96
N THR A 98 8.44 4.65 3.21
CA THR A 98 7.90 3.30 3.33
C THR A 98 8.02 2.59 2.00
N THR A 99 8.53 1.36 2.02
CA THR A 99 8.60 0.49 0.84
C THR A 99 8.11 -0.89 1.20
N VAL A 100 7.14 -1.40 0.42
CA VAL A 100 6.63 -2.76 0.51
C VAL A 100 6.87 -3.51 -0.80
N SER A 101 7.38 -4.73 -0.70
CA SER A 101 7.48 -5.66 -1.81
C SER A 101 6.29 -6.62 -1.77
N LEU A 102 5.46 -6.59 -2.80
CA LEU A 102 4.33 -7.49 -3.00
C LEU A 102 4.72 -8.61 -3.98
N PRO A 103 4.22 -9.85 -3.78
CA PRO A 103 4.46 -10.92 -4.73
C PRO A 103 3.92 -10.56 -6.12
N GLY A 104 4.74 -10.79 -7.14
CA GLY A 104 4.31 -10.70 -8.54
C GLY A 104 3.48 -11.93 -8.95
N GLY A 105 2.92 -11.89 -10.15
CA GLY A 105 2.16 -13.00 -10.71
C GLY A 105 1.42 -12.62 -11.99
N CYS A 106 0.61 -13.53 -12.53
CA CYS A 106 -0.31 -13.25 -13.64
C CYS A 106 -1.57 -12.51 -13.17
N LEU A 107 -1.37 -11.49 -12.33
CA LEU A 107 -2.42 -10.56 -11.96
C LEU A 107 -2.44 -9.49 -13.04
N LEU A 108 -3.62 -9.21 -13.60
CA LEU A 108 -3.75 -8.20 -14.66
C LEU A 108 -3.77 -6.80 -14.07
N GLN A 109 -4.22 -6.67 -12.83
CA GLN A 109 -4.46 -5.38 -12.21
C GLN A 109 -4.55 -5.50 -10.68
N PHE A 110 -4.28 -4.41 -9.98
CA PHE A 110 -4.46 -4.32 -8.53
C PHE A 110 -4.82 -2.88 -8.11
N MET A 111 -5.44 -2.76 -6.94
CA MET A 111 -5.73 -1.47 -6.30
C MET A 111 -5.12 -1.44 -4.91
N LEU A 112 -4.61 -0.28 -4.51
CA LEU A 112 -4.11 -0.02 -3.18
C LEU A 112 -5.14 0.78 -2.38
N ARG A 113 -5.22 0.48 -1.08
CA ARG A 113 -6.00 1.26 -0.12
C ARG A 113 -5.14 1.58 1.09
N TRP A 114 -4.95 2.87 1.35
CA TRP A 114 -4.50 3.35 2.66
C TRP A 114 -5.75 3.53 3.51
N ARG A 115 -5.82 2.83 4.64
CA ARG A 115 -6.97 2.83 5.54
C ARG A 115 -6.53 3.26 6.93
N MET A 116 -7.25 4.20 7.52
CA MET A 116 -6.99 4.70 8.86
C MET A 116 -8.22 4.47 9.73
N GLY A 117 -8.00 3.86 10.88
CA GLY A 117 -9.01 3.68 11.91
C GLY A 117 -8.68 4.56 13.12
N SER A 118 -9.70 5.20 13.69
CA SER A 118 -9.62 5.83 15.01
C SER A 118 -10.54 5.13 16.01
N ASP A 119 -10.20 5.19 17.28
CA ASP A 119 -10.98 4.72 18.42
C ASP A 119 -11.94 5.81 18.96
N SER A 120 -12.57 5.57 20.10
CA SER A 120 -13.54 6.50 20.70
C SER A 120 -12.93 7.64 21.53
N GLY A 121 -11.61 7.79 21.57
CA GLY A 121 -10.87 8.72 22.42
C GLY A 121 -9.79 9.50 21.67
N VAL A 122 -9.16 10.44 22.39
CA VAL A 122 -7.96 11.25 22.02
C VAL A 122 -7.73 11.51 20.52
N SER A 123 -7.93 12.75 20.07
CA SER A 123 -7.57 13.14 18.70
C SER A 123 -6.06 13.37 18.51
N GLY A 124 -5.51 12.94 17.40
CA GLY A 124 -4.22 13.37 16.84
C GLY A 124 -4.35 14.36 15.66
N GLU A 125 -3.23 14.65 14.99
CA GLU A 125 -3.24 15.46 13.74
C GLU A 125 -3.62 14.62 12.51
N GLY A 126 -3.41 13.31 12.61
CA GLY A 126 -3.75 12.32 11.61
C GLY A 126 -2.61 11.91 10.70
N TRP A 127 -2.98 11.47 9.50
CA TRP A 127 -2.10 10.76 8.58
C TRP A 127 -2.07 11.41 7.20
N ARG A 128 -0.87 11.53 6.63
CA ARG A 128 -0.61 12.06 5.28
C ARG A 128 0.21 11.05 4.48
N ILE A 129 -0.16 10.88 3.21
CA ILE A 129 0.54 10.06 2.22
C ILE A 129 0.99 10.98 1.09
N ASP A 130 2.22 10.79 0.62
CA ASP A 130 2.78 11.56 -0.49
C ASP A 130 3.74 10.70 -1.32
N ASN A 131 4.05 11.14 -2.54
CA ASN A 131 5.04 10.50 -3.42
C ASN A 131 4.84 8.99 -3.60
N VAL A 132 3.64 8.57 -3.99
CA VAL A 132 3.38 7.16 -4.28
C VAL A 132 4.00 6.78 -5.62
N ASP A 133 4.98 5.88 -5.56
CA ASP A 133 5.67 5.30 -6.70
C ASP A 133 5.50 3.78 -6.69
N ILE A 134 5.11 3.23 -7.84
CA ILE A 134 4.93 1.79 -8.02
C ILE A 134 5.90 1.35 -9.11
N THR A 135 6.72 0.36 -8.78
CA THR A 135 7.64 -0.25 -9.74
C THR A 135 7.43 -1.74 -9.81
N GLN A 136 7.56 -2.28 -11.01
CA GLN A 136 7.55 -3.72 -11.23
C GLN A 136 8.84 -4.12 -11.94
N ALA A 137 9.53 -5.11 -11.39
CA ALA A 137 10.75 -5.63 -12.00
C ALA A 137 10.39 -6.55 -13.16
N LEU A 138 10.79 -6.21 -14.39
CA LEU A 138 10.53 -7.09 -15.53
C LEU A 138 11.53 -8.23 -15.60
N THR A 139 11.04 -9.46 -15.54
CA THR A 139 11.82 -10.66 -15.87
C THR A 139 11.68 -10.91 -17.37
N LEU A 140 12.48 -10.23 -18.20
CA LEU A 140 12.45 -10.48 -19.64
C LEU A 140 13.17 -11.79 -19.97
N TYR A 141 12.44 -12.76 -20.52
CA TYR A 141 13.03 -13.92 -21.16
C TYR A 141 13.59 -13.50 -22.53
N ARG A 142 14.91 -13.48 -22.72
CA ARG A 142 15.50 -13.25 -24.06
C ARG A 142 15.24 -14.48 -24.95
N ALA A 143 14.60 -14.28 -26.10
CA ALA A 143 14.71 -15.22 -27.21
C ALA A 143 16.17 -15.21 -27.72
N GLY A 144 16.92 -16.28 -27.48
CA GLY A 144 18.26 -16.45 -28.06
C GLY A 144 18.22 -16.56 -29.58
N PRO A 145 19.34 -16.38 -30.30
CA PRO A 145 19.37 -16.61 -31.74
C PRO A 145 18.98 -18.05 -32.00
N ARG A 146 18.02 -18.30 -32.90
CA ARG A 146 17.66 -19.66 -33.32
C ARG A 146 18.90 -20.36 -33.89
N ARG A 147 19.62 -21.10 -33.05
CA ARG A 147 20.54 -22.14 -33.50
C ARG A 147 19.88 -23.47 -33.17
N ARG A 148 19.76 -24.29 -34.21
CA ARG A 148 19.26 -25.67 -34.14
C ARG A 148 19.82 -26.37 -32.91
N ALA A 149 18.90 -26.88 -32.10
CA ALA A 149 19.05 -27.90 -31.07
C ALA A 149 20.45 -28.06 -30.42
N SER A 150 20.62 -27.54 -29.21
CA SER A 150 20.99 -28.38 -28.06
C SER A 150 20.88 -27.56 -26.77
N VAL A 151 20.30 -28.20 -25.76
CA VAL A 151 20.01 -27.68 -24.43
C VAL A 151 21.30 -27.28 -23.71
N ARG A 152 21.48 -25.98 -23.38
CA ARG A 152 22.05 -25.50 -22.09
C ARG A 152 21.56 -24.08 -21.77
N ARG A 153 20.96 -23.93 -20.58
CA ARG A 153 20.42 -22.68 -20.03
C ARG A 153 21.58 -21.79 -19.54
N ARG A 154 21.67 -20.57 -20.05
CA ARG A 154 22.25 -19.44 -19.31
C ARG A 154 21.73 -18.14 -19.93
N CYS A 155 20.93 -17.38 -19.17
CA CYS A 155 20.44 -16.06 -19.56
C CYS A 155 21.22 -15.01 -18.77
N ASP A 156 21.68 -13.97 -19.48
CA ASP A 156 22.31 -12.77 -18.93
C ASP A 156 21.29 -11.61 -18.93
N GLU A 157 21.33 -10.80 -17.87
CA GLU A 157 20.23 -9.97 -17.36
C GLU A 157 20.35 -8.50 -17.79
N ARG A 158 19.28 -7.91 -18.34
CA ARG A 158 19.13 -6.45 -18.39
C ARG A 158 17.80 -6.05 -17.77
N ARG A 159 17.89 -5.32 -16.66
CA ARG A 159 16.76 -4.83 -15.86
C ARG A 159 16.04 -3.72 -16.61
N PHE A 160 14.74 -3.88 -16.84
CA PHE A 160 13.84 -2.77 -17.19
C PHE A 160 12.92 -2.51 -15.99
N VAL A 161 12.86 -1.26 -15.53
CA VAL A 161 12.03 -0.81 -14.41
C VAL A 161 10.90 0.03 -14.98
N MET A 162 9.67 -0.44 -14.89
CA MET A 162 8.49 0.36 -15.23
C MET A 162 8.07 1.12 -13.99
N THR A 163 8.01 2.45 -14.06
CA THR A 163 7.65 3.33 -12.94
C THR A 163 6.29 3.95 -13.22
N TYR A 164 5.34 3.73 -12.32
CA TYR A 164 4.06 4.43 -12.29
C TYR A 164 4.11 5.44 -11.16
N SER A 165 4.23 6.72 -11.51
CA SER A 165 4.19 7.82 -10.55
C SER A 165 2.83 8.52 -10.63
N PHE A 166 2.09 8.54 -9.53
CA PHE A 166 0.83 9.27 -9.46
C PHE A 166 1.10 10.69 -8.95
N LEU A 167 1.04 11.67 -9.86
CA LEU A 167 1.17 13.08 -9.50
C LEU A 167 -0.13 13.59 -8.84
N ARG A 168 0.05 14.19 -7.66
CA ARG A 168 -0.94 14.80 -6.76
C ARG A 168 -2.20 15.31 -7.45
N LYS A 169 -3.33 14.65 -7.19
CA LYS A 169 -4.66 15.25 -6.93
C LYS A 169 -5.54 14.18 -6.27
N PHE A 170 -5.58 14.17 -4.95
CA PHE A 170 -6.63 13.49 -4.20
C PHE A 170 -7.43 14.55 -3.46
N LEU A 171 -8.62 14.85 -3.98
CA LEU A 171 -9.66 15.52 -3.21
C LEU A 171 -10.17 14.50 -2.20
N ALA A 172 -10.09 14.83 -0.92
CA ALA A 172 -10.85 14.15 0.10
C ALA A 172 -12.35 14.29 -0.25
N ALA A 173 -13.01 13.19 -0.58
CA ALA A 173 -14.46 13.17 -0.67
C ALA A 173 -15.02 13.36 0.74
N GLY A 174 -15.73 14.46 0.98
CA GLY A 174 -16.37 14.71 2.26
C GLY A 174 -17.01 16.08 2.40
N PHE A 175 -18.12 16.32 1.69
CA PHE A 175 -19.33 16.97 2.26
C PHE A 175 -20.47 16.96 1.22
N VAL A 176 -21.54 16.21 1.49
CA VAL A 176 -22.86 16.47 0.89
C VAL A 176 -23.69 17.15 1.97
N PRO A 177 -23.97 18.46 1.89
CA PRO A 177 -24.98 19.05 2.77
C PRO A 177 -26.35 18.67 2.22
N ASN A 178 -27.08 17.85 2.98
CA ASN A 178 -28.53 17.77 2.85
C ASN A 178 -29.10 19.18 3.01
N ARG A 179 -29.78 19.69 1.99
CA ARG A 179 -30.75 20.77 2.17
C ARG A 179 -32.13 20.14 2.27
N GLY A 180 -32.78 20.38 3.40
CA GLY A 180 -34.24 20.32 3.49
C GLY A 180 -34.89 21.47 2.74
#